data_AF-A0A8T5QK39-F1
#
_entry.id   AF-A0A8T5QK39-F1
#
_cell.length_a   1.000
_cell.length_b   1.000
_cell.length_c   1.000
_cell.angle_alpha   90.00
_cell.angle_beta   90.00
_cell.angle_gamma   90.00
#
_symmetry.space_group_name_H-M   'P 1'
#
loop_
_entity.id
_entity.type
_entity.pdbx_description
1 polymer ?
#
loop_
_entity_poly.entity_id
_entity_poly.type
_entity_poly.pdbx_seq_one_letter_code
_entity_poly.pdbx_strand_id
1 'polypeptide(L)'
;MSKLSKLRAKNIELARKGVKESVNPDLFIINAVNNFEELQRIINVLTKRLREWYSIYLPELDKKIQDNEAYVKLVLKKDRKVLLNDLKLNSTLGADMPKNHIKPMLLTAKSIDTLAKQISELEKYLEATMKAHCPNLTTLAGALIGAKLIKGAGSLKKLAMMRSSTIQLLGAEKAFFRHIKTGAKPPKYGYILHHPLVQKAKKSDKGRAARALADKIFICVRTDYFKGEYIADKLLKELEVRLHEDQSP
;
A
#
# COMPACT_ATOMS: atom_id res chain seq x y z
N MET A 1 -21.37 -44.10 24.53
CA MET A 1 -21.33 -42.74 23.93
C MET A 1 -22.54 -42.52 23.03
N SER A 2 -23.43 -41.60 23.43
CA SER A 2 -24.70 -41.28 22.75
C SER A 2 -24.52 -40.99 21.25
N LYS A 3 -25.46 -41.42 20.39
CA LYS A 3 -25.48 -41.17 18.94
C LYS A 3 -25.27 -39.68 18.60
N LEU A 4 -25.71 -38.79 19.50
CA LEU A 4 -25.53 -37.33 19.41
C LEU A 4 -24.06 -36.90 19.57
N SER A 5 -23.30 -37.55 20.46
CA SER A 5 -21.86 -37.25 20.64
C SER A 5 -21.04 -37.60 19.41
N LYS A 6 -21.38 -38.70 18.71
CA LYS A 6 -20.76 -39.09 17.44
C LYS A 6 -21.10 -38.12 16.31
N LEU A 7 -22.35 -37.67 16.23
CA LEU A 7 -22.78 -36.67 15.24
C LEU A 7 -22.07 -35.33 15.46
N ARG A 8 -21.98 -34.87 16.71
CA ARG A 8 -21.25 -33.64 17.07
C ARG A 8 -19.78 -33.73 16.69
N ALA A 9 -19.11 -34.86 16.99
CA ALA A 9 -17.72 -35.07 16.60
C ALA A 9 -17.52 -34.99 15.08
N LYS A 10 -18.38 -35.65 14.31
CA LYS A 10 -18.34 -35.61 12.83
C LYS A 10 -18.61 -34.21 12.27
N ASN A 11 -19.54 -33.46 12.86
CA ASN A 11 -19.81 -32.08 12.46
C ASN A 11 -18.64 -31.14 12.76
N ILE A 12 -17.97 -31.32 13.91
CA ILE A 12 -16.75 -30.57 14.24
C ILE A 12 -15.64 -30.89 13.24
N GLU A 13 -15.48 -32.16 12.85
CA GLU A 13 -14.50 -32.58 11.86
C GLU A 13 -14.79 -31.96 10.48
N LEU A 14 -16.04 -31.98 10.03
CA LEU A 14 -16.48 -31.32 8.79
C LEU A 14 -16.24 -29.81 8.84
N ALA A 15 -16.57 -29.15 9.96
CA ALA A 15 -16.33 -27.73 10.14
C ALA A 15 -14.82 -27.41 10.12
N ARG A 16 -13.99 -28.22 10.78
CA ARG A 16 -12.52 -28.10 10.73
C ARG A 16 -12.00 -28.23 9.31
N LYS A 17 -12.53 -29.19 8.53
CA LYS A 17 -12.16 -29.37 7.13
C LYS A 17 -12.55 -28.15 6.29
N GLY A 18 -13.78 -27.66 6.44
CA GLY A 18 -14.25 -26.45 5.75
C GLY A 18 -13.42 -25.20 6.08
N VAL A 19 -12.97 -25.05 7.33
CA VAL A 19 -12.06 -23.93 7.71
C VAL A 19 -10.67 -24.08 7.11
N LYS A 20 -10.15 -25.31 6.97
CA LYS A 20 -8.86 -25.53 6.29
C LYS A 20 -8.96 -25.21 4.80
N GLU A 21 -10.06 -25.60 4.16
CA GLU A 21 -10.30 -25.38 2.73
C GLU A 21 -10.66 -23.92 2.41
N SER A 22 -11.08 -23.11 3.39
CA SER A 22 -11.34 -21.70 3.18
C SER A 22 -10.08 -20.83 3.09
N VAL A 23 -8.90 -21.39 3.40
CA VAL A 23 -7.61 -20.71 3.21
C VAL A 23 -7.32 -20.61 1.72
N ASN A 24 -7.54 -19.43 1.16
CA ASN A 24 -7.31 -19.13 -0.25
C ASN A 24 -6.10 -18.19 -0.43
N PRO A 25 -5.51 -18.14 -1.63
CA PRO A 25 -4.44 -17.20 -1.97
C PRO A 25 -4.78 -15.73 -1.67
N ASP A 26 -6.05 -15.35 -1.87
CA ASP A 26 -6.54 -13.99 -1.61
C ASP A 26 -6.27 -13.55 -0.16
N LEU A 27 -6.43 -14.45 0.83
CA LEU A 27 -6.19 -14.12 2.24
C LEU A 27 -4.72 -13.76 2.49
N PHE A 28 -3.77 -14.44 1.84
CA PHE A 28 -2.36 -14.11 1.96
C PHE A 28 -2.05 -12.74 1.35
N ILE A 29 -2.62 -12.43 0.19
CA ILE A 29 -2.48 -11.11 -0.47
C ILE A 29 -3.05 -10.00 0.41
N ILE A 30 -4.26 -10.19 0.94
CA ILE A 30 -4.95 -9.19 1.78
C ILE A 30 -4.16 -8.94 3.06
N ASN A 31 -3.71 -10.00 3.75
CA ASN A 31 -2.92 -9.85 4.97
C ASN A 31 -1.55 -9.21 4.71
N ALA A 32 -0.89 -9.56 3.62
CA ALA A 32 0.38 -8.94 3.24
C ALA A 32 0.23 -7.42 2.96
N VAL A 33 -0.82 -6.99 2.27
CA VAL A 33 -1.10 -5.56 2.06
C VAL A 33 -1.48 -4.85 3.37
N ASN A 34 -2.28 -5.48 4.23
CA ASN A 34 -2.61 -4.90 5.54
C ASN A 34 -1.34 -4.66 6.36
N ASN A 35 -0.47 -5.67 6.44
CA ASN A 35 0.81 -5.55 7.13
C ASN A 35 1.69 -4.46 6.51
N PHE A 36 1.79 -4.42 5.18
CA PHE A 36 2.52 -3.36 4.47
C PHE A 36 2.03 -1.96 4.85
N GLU A 37 0.71 -1.72 4.84
CA GLU A 37 0.13 -0.40 5.19
C GLU A 37 0.27 -0.07 6.69
N GLU A 38 0.26 -1.07 7.56
CA GLU A 38 0.53 -0.92 9.00
C GLU A 38 1.99 -0.54 9.26
N LEU A 39 2.93 -1.26 8.66
CA LEU A 39 4.36 -0.97 8.78
C LEU A 39 4.69 0.42 8.25
N GLN A 40 4.12 0.84 7.11
CA GLN A 40 4.30 2.21 6.61
C GLN A 40 3.82 3.27 7.61
N ARG A 41 2.67 3.05 8.25
CA ARG A 41 2.16 3.97 9.28
C ARG A 41 3.07 4.00 10.51
N ILE A 42 3.52 2.83 10.98
CA ILE A 42 4.43 2.72 12.13
C ILE A 42 5.75 3.43 11.83
N ILE A 43 6.38 3.19 10.68
CA ILE A 43 7.60 3.87 10.26
C ILE A 43 7.43 5.39 10.26
N ASN A 44 6.31 5.89 9.73
CA ASN A 44 6.05 7.33 9.71
C ASN A 44 5.91 7.93 11.12
N VAL A 45 5.23 7.24 12.04
CA VAL A 45 5.08 7.68 13.44
C VAL A 45 6.44 7.64 14.16
N LEU A 46 7.17 6.53 14.02
CA LEU A 46 8.50 6.38 14.63
C LEU A 46 9.50 7.39 14.09
N THR A 47 9.46 7.69 12.79
CA THR A 47 10.37 8.68 12.18
C THR A 47 10.09 10.08 12.70
N LYS A 48 8.83 10.49 12.82
CA LYS A 48 8.46 11.77 13.44
C LYS A 48 8.96 11.84 14.89
N ARG A 49 8.77 10.76 15.64
CA ARG A 49 9.24 10.69 17.04
C ARG A 49 10.76 10.75 17.14
N LEU A 50 11.47 10.06 16.26
CA LEU A 50 12.93 10.10 16.18
C LEU A 50 13.42 11.51 15.83
N ARG A 51 12.77 12.21 14.90
CA ARG A 51 13.09 13.60 14.54
C ARG A 51 12.96 14.52 15.75
N GLU A 52 11.81 14.52 16.42
CA GLU A 52 11.61 15.30 17.64
C GLU A 52 12.67 15.01 18.72
N TRP A 53 12.96 13.72 18.94
CA TRP A 53 13.86 13.30 20.01
C TRP A 53 15.32 13.61 19.70
N TYR A 54 15.76 13.37 18.47
CA TYR A 54 17.12 13.63 18.02
C TYR A 54 17.39 15.12 17.79
N SER A 55 16.36 15.94 17.55
CA SER A 55 16.47 17.40 17.51
C SER A 55 16.91 18.02 18.83
N ILE A 56 16.75 17.33 19.97
CA ILE A 56 17.35 17.78 21.24
C ILE A 56 18.89 17.74 21.16
N TYR A 57 19.43 16.79 20.40
CA TYR A 57 20.86 16.58 20.21
C TYR A 57 21.43 17.37 19.03
N LEU A 58 20.72 17.44 17.90
CA LEU A 58 21.14 18.10 16.66
C LEU A 58 19.91 18.65 15.88
N PRO A 59 19.36 19.81 16.28
CA PRO A 59 18.15 20.36 15.67
C PRO A 59 18.33 20.78 14.20
N GLU A 60 19.57 21.09 13.78
CA GLU A 60 19.85 21.54 12.42
C GLU A 60 19.68 20.44 11.37
N LEU A 61 19.80 19.17 11.79
CA LEU A 61 19.61 18.02 10.90
C LEU A 61 18.17 17.93 10.39
N ASP A 62 17.20 18.18 11.27
CA ASP A 62 15.77 18.11 10.93
C ASP A 62 15.37 19.19 9.91
N LYS A 63 15.88 20.41 10.07
CA LYS A 63 15.61 21.52 9.14
C LYS A 63 16.15 21.26 7.74
N LYS A 64 17.36 20.69 7.65
CA LYS A 64 18.08 20.53 6.39
C LYS A 64 17.64 19.29 5.60
N ILE A 65 17.15 18.26 6.28
CA ILE A 65 16.80 16.98 5.64
C ILE A 65 15.31 16.72 5.75
N GLN A 66 14.60 17.02 4.66
CA GLN A 66 13.17 16.76 4.54
C GLN A 66 12.86 15.28 4.32
N ASP A 67 13.74 14.53 3.64
CA ASP A 67 13.52 13.11 3.40
C ASP A 67 13.72 12.25 4.66
N ASN A 68 12.71 11.45 4.98
CA ASN A 68 12.66 10.63 6.18
C ASN A 68 13.64 9.46 6.13
N GLU A 69 13.81 8.84 4.96
CA GLU A 69 14.69 7.69 4.83
C GLU A 69 16.17 8.12 4.90
N ALA A 70 16.53 9.19 4.21
CA ALA A 70 17.85 9.81 4.31
C ALA A 70 18.16 10.25 5.74
N TYR A 71 17.19 10.86 6.44
CA TYR A 71 17.35 11.27 7.84
C TYR A 71 17.74 10.09 8.73
N VAL A 72 16.97 8.99 8.69
CA VAL A 72 17.23 7.78 9.48
C VAL A 72 18.60 7.18 9.16
N LYS A 73 18.96 7.10 7.86
CA LYS A 73 20.27 6.59 7.44
C LYS A 73 21.43 7.43 7.95
N LEU A 74 21.29 8.75 7.99
CA LEU A 74 22.33 9.67 8.45
C LEU A 74 22.50 9.61 9.97
N VAL A 75 21.38 9.55 10.72
CA VAL A 75 21.40 9.32 12.18
C VAL A 75 22.10 8.00 12.53
N LEU A 76 21.95 6.96 11.70
CA LEU A 76 22.59 5.66 11.93
C LEU A 76 24.08 5.61 11.57
N LYS A 77 24.49 6.32 10.51
CA LYS A 77 25.83 6.14 9.91
C LYS A 77 26.86 7.14 10.38
N LYS A 78 26.45 8.34 10.82
CA LYS A 78 27.37 9.46 11.05
C LYS A 78 27.33 9.96 12.48
N ASP A 79 28.51 10.20 13.03
CA ASP A 79 28.66 10.89 14.30
C ASP A 79 28.33 12.38 14.16
N ARG A 80 27.95 13.02 15.28
CA ARG A 80 27.58 14.45 15.34
C ARG A 80 28.60 15.37 14.67
N LYS A 81 29.91 15.12 14.87
CA LYS A 81 30.99 15.93 14.28
C LYS A 81 31.02 15.83 12.75
N VAL A 82 30.80 14.64 12.21
CA VAL A 82 30.74 14.41 10.76
C VAL A 82 29.48 15.05 10.18
N LEU A 83 28.34 14.91 10.87
CA LEU A 83 27.10 15.56 10.48
C LEU A 83 27.23 17.09 10.45
N LEU A 84 27.88 17.70 11.43
CA LEU A 84 28.14 19.14 11.46
C LEU A 84 28.96 19.62 10.24
N ASN A 85 30.02 18.88 9.90
CA ASN A 85 30.85 19.17 8.74
C ASN A 85 30.06 19.05 7.43
N ASP A 86 29.27 17.99 7.27
CA ASP A 86 28.40 17.82 6.09
C ASP A 86 27.34 18.92 6.00
N LEU A 87 26.85 19.38 7.15
CA LEU A 87 25.89 20.47 7.24
C LEU A 87 26.56 21.84 7.06
N LYS A 88 27.90 21.92 7.00
CA LYS A 88 28.71 23.16 6.94
C LYS A 88 28.41 24.10 8.11
N LEU A 89 28.28 23.54 9.31
CA LEU A 89 27.98 24.28 10.53
C LEU A 89 29.15 24.17 11.52
N ASN A 90 29.63 25.31 12.02
CA ASN A 90 30.75 25.38 12.95
C ASN A 90 30.33 25.05 14.40
N SER A 91 29.05 25.24 14.71
CA SER A 91 28.46 24.96 16.01
C SER A 91 27.01 24.50 15.84
N THR A 92 26.47 23.85 16.87
CA THR A 92 25.07 23.42 16.93
C THR A 92 24.43 23.96 18.20
N LEU A 93 23.13 24.25 18.10
CA LEU A 93 22.28 24.68 19.21
C LEU A 93 21.80 23.49 20.08
N GLY A 94 22.09 22.26 19.65
CA GLY A 94 21.71 21.04 20.37
C GLY A 94 22.54 20.78 21.63
N ALA A 95 21.97 20.06 22.58
CA ALA A 95 22.64 19.76 23.85
C ALA A 95 23.77 18.74 23.66
N ASP A 96 24.86 18.90 24.41
CA ASP A 96 25.85 17.84 24.59
C ASP A 96 25.31 16.80 25.56
N MET A 97 25.00 15.62 25.04
CA MET A 97 24.43 14.52 25.81
C MET A 97 25.41 13.35 25.91
N PRO A 98 25.44 12.63 27.06
CA PRO A 98 26.22 11.42 27.18
C PRO A 98 25.67 10.32 26.26
N LYS A 99 26.56 9.40 25.85
CA LYS A 99 26.23 8.29 24.93
C LYS A 99 25.04 7.43 25.40
N ASN A 100 24.80 7.37 26.70
CA ASN A 100 23.68 6.62 27.29
C ASN A 100 22.30 7.16 26.84
N HIS A 101 22.16 8.47 26.62
CA HIS A 101 20.91 9.06 26.13
C HIS A 101 20.78 8.97 24.60
N ILE A 102 21.91 8.93 23.89
CA ILE A 102 21.93 8.82 22.42
C ILE A 102 21.63 7.39 21.96
N LYS A 103 22.10 6.38 22.70
CA LYS A 103 21.95 4.96 22.35
C LYS A 103 20.48 4.55 22.10
N PRO A 104 19.49 4.90 22.94
CA PRO A 104 18.07 4.65 22.66
C PRO A 104 17.54 5.28 21.36
N MET A 105 18.04 6.47 20.99
CA MET A 105 17.67 7.13 19.73
C MET A 105 18.18 6.34 18.52
N LEU A 106 19.44 5.89 18.60
CA LEU A 106 20.05 5.04 17.56
C LEU A 106 19.35 3.69 17.44
N LEU A 107 18.92 3.09 18.56
CA LEU A 107 18.12 1.86 18.55
C LEU A 107 16.78 2.08 17.83
N THR A 108 16.10 3.20 18.09
CA THR A 108 14.88 3.58 17.38
C THR A 108 15.13 3.72 15.88
N ALA A 109 16.21 4.41 15.48
CA ALA A 109 16.59 4.54 14.09
C ALA A 109 16.87 3.19 13.43
N LYS A 110 17.52 2.25 14.15
CA LYS A 110 17.81 0.90 13.66
C LYS A 110 16.53 0.09 13.47
N SER A 111 15.57 0.21 14.38
CA SER A 111 14.25 -0.41 14.24
C SER A 111 13.54 0.11 12.99
N ILE A 112 13.57 1.43 12.72
CA ILE A 112 12.97 2.01 11.52
C ILE A 112 13.63 1.44 10.25
N ASP A 113 14.96 1.39 10.17
CA ASP A 113 15.69 0.80 9.04
C ASP A 113 15.34 -0.69 8.83
N THR A 114 15.16 -1.43 9.93
CA THR A 114 14.76 -2.84 9.88
C THR A 114 13.35 -3.01 9.33
N LEU A 115 12.39 -2.20 9.80
CA LEU A 115 11.01 -2.20 9.30
C LEU A 115 10.97 -1.79 7.82
N ALA A 116 11.81 -0.85 7.38
CA ALA A 116 11.90 -0.44 5.98
C ALA A 116 12.37 -1.60 5.08
N LYS A 117 13.36 -2.39 5.53
CA LYS A 117 13.78 -3.61 4.81
C LYS A 117 12.67 -4.65 4.72
N GLN A 118 11.93 -4.86 5.80
CA GLN A 118 10.78 -5.77 5.81
C GLN A 118 9.70 -5.34 4.81
N ILE A 119 9.46 -4.02 4.67
CA ILE A 119 8.56 -3.51 3.63
C ILE A 119 9.05 -3.89 2.24
N SER A 120 10.33 -3.72 1.93
CA SER A 120 10.89 -4.11 0.61
C SER A 120 10.79 -5.61 0.36
N GLU A 121 10.91 -6.45 1.38
CA GLU A 121 10.70 -7.90 1.27
C GLU A 121 9.23 -8.24 1.03
N LEU A 122 8.30 -7.56 1.72
CA LEU A 122 6.86 -7.71 1.52
C LEU A 122 6.42 -7.27 0.12
N GLU A 123 7.01 -6.22 -0.44
CA GLU A 123 6.74 -5.78 -1.81
C GLU A 123 7.12 -6.87 -2.83
N LYS A 124 8.32 -7.46 -2.69
CA LYS A 124 8.77 -8.56 -3.55
C LYS A 124 7.85 -9.79 -3.42
N TYR A 125 7.47 -10.13 -2.19
CA TYR A 125 6.52 -11.22 -1.93
C TYR A 125 5.15 -10.96 -2.57
N LEU A 126 4.61 -9.75 -2.40
CA LEU A 126 3.35 -9.34 -3.00
C LEU A 126 3.43 -9.39 -4.53
N GLU A 127 4.50 -8.90 -5.13
CA GLU A 127 4.68 -8.91 -6.57
C GLU A 127 4.73 -10.34 -7.13
N ALA A 128 5.49 -11.24 -6.50
CA ALA A 128 5.55 -12.64 -6.91
C ALA A 128 4.18 -13.35 -6.77
N THR A 129 3.52 -13.16 -5.63
CA THR A 129 2.22 -13.78 -5.35
C THR A 129 1.12 -13.25 -6.28
N MET A 130 1.09 -11.94 -6.51
CA MET A 130 0.14 -11.29 -7.41
C MET A 130 0.36 -11.71 -8.87
N LYS A 131 1.61 -11.83 -9.34
CA LYS A 131 1.92 -12.36 -10.69
C LYS A 131 1.46 -13.80 -10.86
N ALA A 132 1.61 -14.64 -9.83
CA ALA A 132 1.20 -16.05 -9.89
C ALA A 132 -0.33 -16.23 -9.93
N HIS A 133 -1.09 -15.39 -9.22
CA HIS A 133 -2.55 -15.56 -9.10
C HIS A 133 -3.38 -14.62 -9.97
N CYS A 134 -2.91 -13.41 -10.22
CA CYS A 134 -3.62 -12.35 -10.95
C CYS A 134 -2.67 -11.63 -11.93
N PRO A 135 -2.13 -12.33 -12.96
CA PRO A 135 -1.16 -11.73 -13.88
C PRO A 135 -1.71 -10.54 -14.65
N ASN A 136 -3.00 -10.57 -15.05
CA ASN A 136 -3.59 -9.49 -15.83
C ASN A 136 -3.78 -8.23 -14.99
N LEU A 137 -4.33 -8.38 -13.78
CA LEU A 137 -4.48 -7.27 -12.83
C LEU A 137 -3.12 -6.67 -12.45
N THR A 138 -2.11 -7.51 -12.22
CA THR A 138 -0.77 -7.06 -11.81
C THR A 138 -0.10 -6.24 -12.89
N THR A 139 -0.23 -6.65 -14.16
CA THR A 139 0.36 -5.89 -15.28
C THR A 139 -0.34 -4.55 -15.44
N LEU A 140 -1.68 -4.51 -15.34
CA LEU A 140 -2.44 -3.30 -15.62
C LEU A 140 -2.41 -2.28 -14.47
N ALA A 141 -2.53 -2.72 -13.22
CA ALA A 141 -2.63 -1.83 -12.05
C ALA A 141 -1.37 -1.80 -11.18
N GLY A 142 -0.46 -2.76 -11.35
CA GLY A 142 0.65 -3.01 -10.42
C GLY A 142 0.22 -3.85 -9.21
N ALA A 143 1.19 -4.53 -8.59
CA ALA A 143 0.95 -5.46 -7.49
C ALA A 143 0.29 -4.78 -6.27
N LEU A 144 0.79 -3.61 -5.86
CA LEU A 144 0.27 -2.89 -4.69
C LEU A 144 -1.17 -2.41 -4.87
N ILE A 145 -1.50 -1.79 -6.01
CA ILE A 145 -2.86 -1.29 -6.27
C ILE A 145 -3.82 -2.46 -6.47
N GLY A 146 -3.42 -3.49 -7.24
CA GLY A 146 -4.21 -4.70 -7.42
C GLY A 146 -4.56 -5.37 -6.09
N ALA A 147 -3.57 -5.52 -5.22
CA ALA A 147 -3.77 -6.12 -3.91
C ALA A 147 -4.63 -5.24 -2.97
N LYS A 148 -4.54 -3.90 -3.05
CA LYS A 148 -5.47 -2.98 -2.37
C LYS A 148 -6.92 -3.09 -2.88
N LEU A 149 -7.11 -3.32 -4.18
CA LEU A 149 -8.45 -3.55 -4.75
C LEU A 149 -9.04 -4.87 -4.25
N ILE A 150 -8.24 -5.95 -4.22
CA ILE A 150 -8.66 -7.25 -3.65
C ILE A 150 -9.02 -7.08 -2.17
N LYS A 151 -8.20 -6.37 -1.39
CA LYS A 151 -8.50 -6.00 0.01
C LYS A 151 -9.81 -5.23 0.13
N GLY A 152 -10.02 -4.20 -0.69
CA GLY A 152 -11.25 -3.39 -0.66
C GLY A 152 -12.51 -4.20 -0.98
N ALA A 153 -12.41 -5.19 -1.87
CA ALA A 153 -13.50 -6.10 -2.18
C ALA A 153 -13.65 -7.27 -1.18
N GLY A 154 -12.57 -7.62 -0.46
CA GLY A 154 -12.47 -8.71 0.50
C GLY A 154 -12.16 -10.09 -0.10
N SER A 155 -12.16 -10.23 -1.43
CA SER A 155 -11.69 -11.43 -2.16
C SER A 155 -11.62 -11.12 -3.65
N LEU A 156 -10.85 -11.90 -4.41
CA LEU A 156 -10.80 -11.79 -5.87
C LEU A 156 -12.17 -12.11 -6.49
N LYS A 157 -12.87 -13.11 -5.96
CA LYS A 157 -14.23 -13.46 -6.38
C LYS A 157 -15.19 -12.27 -6.28
N LYS A 158 -15.22 -11.60 -5.12
CA LYS A 158 -16.08 -10.43 -4.93
C LYS A 158 -15.69 -9.30 -5.89
N LEU A 159 -14.39 -9.07 -6.09
CA LEU A 159 -13.91 -8.05 -7.02
C LEU A 159 -14.36 -8.34 -8.47
N ALA A 160 -14.30 -9.59 -8.92
CA ALA A 160 -14.75 -10.02 -10.26
C ALA A 160 -16.26 -9.85 -10.48
N MET A 161 -17.05 -9.84 -9.41
CA MET A 161 -18.50 -9.65 -9.45
C MET A 161 -18.93 -8.19 -9.31
N MET A 162 -18.01 -7.29 -8.90
CA MET A 162 -18.29 -5.85 -8.82
C MET A 162 -18.37 -5.22 -10.22
N ARG A 163 -19.13 -4.12 -10.33
CA ARG A 163 -19.15 -3.30 -11.55
C ARG A 163 -17.91 -2.40 -11.61
N SER A 164 -17.50 -2.01 -12.82
CA SER A 164 -16.40 -1.05 -13.02
C SER A 164 -16.58 0.23 -12.20
N SER A 165 -17.79 0.80 -12.15
CA SER A 165 -18.09 1.99 -11.35
C SER A 165 -17.88 1.80 -9.84
N THR A 166 -18.05 0.58 -9.32
CA THR A 166 -17.73 0.24 -7.93
C THR A 166 -16.22 0.13 -7.75
N ILE A 167 -15.53 -0.56 -8.68
CA ILE A 167 -14.06 -0.71 -8.67
C ILE A 167 -13.37 0.67 -8.70
N GLN A 168 -13.90 1.61 -9.48
CA GLN A 168 -13.44 3.00 -9.54
C GLN A 168 -13.40 3.70 -8.17
N LEU A 169 -14.34 3.37 -7.29
CA LEU A 169 -14.57 4.05 -6.01
C LEU A 169 -14.05 3.29 -4.79
N LEU A 170 -13.49 2.08 -4.96
CA LEU A 170 -12.92 1.30 -3.86
C LEU A 170 -11.82 2.09 -3.14
N GLY A 171 -11.95 2.26 -1.82
CA GLY A 171 -11.08 3.10 -0.98
C GLY A 171 -11.61 4.53 -0.74
N ALA A 172 -12.69 4.93 -1.42
CA ALA A 172 -13.33 6.24 -1.24
C ALA A 172 -14.72 6.14 -0.58
N GLU A 173 -15.02 5.04 0.10
CA GLU A 173 -16.35 4.70 0.65
C GLU A 173 -16.83 5.78 1.62
N LYS A 174 -15.94 6.29 2.49
CA LYS A 174 -16.29 7.36 3.44
C LYS A 174 -16.78 8.62 2.73
N ALA A 175 -16.11 9.03 1.66
CA ALA A 175 -16.51 10.20 0.88
C ALA A 175 -17.79 9.94 0.08
N PHE A 176 -17.94 8.72 -0.45
CA PHE A 176 -19.12 8.29 -1.19
C PHE A 176 -20.38 8.26 -0.29
N PHE A 177 -20.29 7.66 0.89
CA PHE A 177 -21.40 7.64 1.84
C PHE A 177 -21.73 9.03 2.38
N ARG A 178 -20.73 9.92 2.52
CA ARG A 178 -20.99 11.32 2.84
C ARG A 178 -21.78 12.01 1.73
N HIS A 179 -21.45 11.78 0.46
CA HIS A 179 -22.24 12.29 -0.67
C HIS A 179 -23.70 11.83 -0.59
N ILE A 180 -23.94 10.53 -0.38
CA ILE A 180 -25.30 9.99 -0.28
C ILE A 180 -26.08 10.63 0.89
N LYS A 181 -25.43 10.84 2.03
CA LYS A 181 -26.10 11.38 3.23
C LYS A 181 -26.33 12.88 3.21
N THR A 182 -25.41 13.64 2.61
CA THR A 182 -25.36 15.12 2.74
C THR A 182 -25.51 15.87 1.42
N GLY A 183 -25.52 15.17 0.29
CA GLY A 183 -25.51 15.77 -1.05
C GLY A 183 -24.16 16.40 -1.45
N ALA A 184 -23.12 16.32 -0.61
CA ALA A 184 -21.78 16.83 -0.93
C ALA A 184 -21.21 16.21 -2.21
N LYS A 185 -20.33 16.88 -2.97
CA LYS A 185 -19.82 16.37 -4.25
C LYS A 185 -19.29 14.92 -4.18
N PRO A 186 -19.66 14.03 -5.13
CA PRO A 186 -19.23 12.63 -5.10
C PRO A 186 -17.73 12.47 -5.34
N PRO A 187 -17.08 11.44 -4.76
CA PRO A 187 -15.71 11.10 -5.09
C PRO A 187 -15.61 10.61 -6.54
N LYS A 188 -14.49 10.92 -7.21
CA LYS A 188 -14.24 10.51 -8.61
C LYS A 188 -13.36 9.26 -8.73
N TYR A 189 -12.68 8.86 -7.66
CA TYR A 189 -11.69 7.79 -7.64
C TYR A 189 -11.41 7.36 -6.20
N GLY A 190 -10.99 6.12 -6.02
CA GLY A 190 -10.45 5.58 -4.77
C GLY A 190 -8.97 5.21 -4.90
N TYR A 191 -8.62 3.94 -4.62
CA TYR A 191 -7.23 3.44 -4.68
C TYR A 191 -6.56 3.65 -6.05
N ILE A 192 -7.36 3.63 -7.13
CA ILE A 192 -6.90 3.82 -8.51
C ILE A 192 -6.24 5.19 -8.75
N LEU A 193 -6.50 6.18 -7.90
CA LEU A 193 -5.84 7.50 -7.96
C LEU A 193 -4.31 7.41 -7.92
N HIS A 194 -3.77 6.41 -7.21
CA HIS A 194 -2.33 6.24 -7.07
C HIS A 194 -1.66 5.63 -8.30
N HIS A 195 -2.43 5.24 -9.31
CA HIS A 195 -1.88 4.69 -10.54
C HIS A 195 -1.12 5.77 -11.34
N PRO A 196 0.09 5.50 -11.87
CA PRO A 196 0.90 6.50 -12.58
C PRO A 196 0.15 7.19 -13.73
N LEU A 197 -0.63 6.45 -14.51
CA LEU A 197 -1.43 7.01 -15.62
C LEU A 197 -2.46 8.04 -15.14
N VAL A 198 -3.10 7.80 -14.00
CA VAL A 198 -4.11 8.71 -13.43
C VAL A 198 -3.44 9.89 -12.74
N GLN A 199 -2.28 9.70 -12.12
CA GLN A 199 -1.54 10.80 -11.49
C GLN A 199 -1.00 11.81 -12.51
N LYS A 200 -0.52 11.32 -13.66
CA LYS A 200 -0.01 12.14 -14.78
C LYS A 200 -1.10 12.98 -15.45
N ALA A 201 -2.36 12.54 -15.44
CA ALA A 201 -3.47 13.27 -16.05
C ALA A 201 -3.77 14.61 -15.34
N LYS A 202 -4.25 15.60 -16.10
CA LYS A 202 -4.70 16.91 -15.56
C LYS A 202 -5.86 16.73 -14.60
N LYS A 203 -6.03 17.66 -13.64
CA LYS A 203 -7.05 17.57 -12.58
C LYS A 203 -8.49 17.43 -13.09
N SER A 204 -8.82 18.04 -14.24
CA SER A 204 -10.10 17.88 -14.94
C SER A 204 -10.31 16.43 -15.42
N ASP A 205 -9.24 15.79 -15.86
CA ASP A 205 -9.26 14.55 -16.65
C ASP A 205 -9.05 13.31 -15.78
N LYS A 206 -8.55 13.47 -14.56
CA LYS A 206 -8.35 12.37 -13.60
C LYS A 206 -9.60 11.50 -13.41
N GLY A 207 -10.79 12.09 -13.45
CA GLY A 207 -12.05 11.34 -13.34
C GLY A 207 -12.34 10.48 -14.57
N ARG A 208 -12.01 10.97 -15.77
CA ARG A 208 -12.13 10.21 -17.04
C ARG A 208 -11.09 9.09 -17.08
N ALA A 209 -9.84 9.41 -16.74
CA ALA A 209 -8.75 8.45 -16.69
C ALA A 209 -9.01 7.33 -15.68
N ALA A 210 -9.50 7.66 -14.48
CA ALA A 210 -9.86 6.67 -13.47
C ALA A 210 -10.98 5.74 -13.95
N ARG A 211 -11.97 6.25 -14.70
CA ARG A 211 -13.04 5.45 -15.28
C ARG A 211 -12.51 4.48 -16.35
N ALA A 212 -11.73 4.98 -17.31
CA ALA A 212 -11.14 4.15 -18.35
C ALA A 212 -10.25 3.05 -17.76
N LEU A 213 -9.45 3.37 -16.75
CA LEU A 213 -8.62 2.39 -16.05
C LEU A 213 -9.48 1.37 -15.28
N ALA A 214 -10.55 1.79 -14.59
CA ALA A 214 -11.46 0.88 -13.90
C ALA A 214 -12.15 -0.10 -14.85
N ASP A 215 -12.52 0.34 -16.06
CA ASP A 215 -13.13 -0.52 -17.08
C ASP A 215 -12.18 -1.62 -17.54
N LYS A 216 -10.90 -1.27 -17.76
CA LYS A 216 -9.87 -2.25 -18.14
C LYS A 216 -9.52 -3.19 -16.98
N ILE A 217 -9.44 -2.67 -15.75
CA ILE A 217 -9.24 -3.48 -14.54
C ILE A 217 -10.39 -4.47 -14.36
N PHE A 218 -11.63 -4.05 -14.58
CA PHE A 218 -12.80 -4.93 -14.50
C PHE A 218 -12.68 -6.14 -15.43
N ILE A 219 -12.21 -5.94 -16.66
CA ILE A 219 -11.96 -7.02 -17.62
C ILE A 219 -10.84 -7.93 -17.12
N CYS A 220 -9.68 -7.36 -16.74
CA CYS A 220 -8.53 -8.13 -16.24
C CYS A 220 -8.88 -9.00 -15.04
N VAL A 221 -9.58 -8.45 -14.04
CA VAL A 221 -9.95 -9.19 -12.83
C VAL A 221 -10.84 -10.38 -13.15
N ARG A 222 -11.79 -10.21 -14.07
CA ARG A 222 -12.68 -11.30 -14.50
C ARG A 222 -11.90 -12.37 -15.25
N THR A 223 -11.01 -11.98 -16.16
CA THR A 223 -10.16 -12.91 -16.87
C THR A 223 -9.27 -13.70 -15.91
N ASP A 224 -8.65 -13.04 -14.93
CA ASP A 224 -7.84 -13.71 -13.90
C ASP A 224 -8.69 -14.69 -13.06
N TYR A 225 -9.88 -14.27 -12.60
CA TYR A 225 -10.73 -15.12 -11.75
C TYR A 225 -11.33 -16.32 -12.51
N PHE A 226 -11.79 -16.11 -13.74
CA PHE A 226 -12.38 -17.16 -14.58
C PHE A 226 -11.33 -17.95 -15.39
N LYS A 227 -10.03 -17.72 -15.14
CA LYS A 227 -8.89 -18.39 -15.79
C LYS A 227 -8.88 -18.28 -17.32
N GLY A 228 -9.18 -17.09 -17.83
CA GLY A 228 -9.01 -16.77 -19.25
C GLY A 228 -7.55 -16.50 -19.63
N GLU A 229 -7.31 -16.28 -20.92
CA GLU A 229 -5.98 -16.01 -21.47
C GLU A 229 -5.39 -14.68 -20.99
N TYR A 230 -4.07 -14.53 -21.10
CA TYR A 230 -3.40 -13.27 -20.78
C TYR A 230 -3.72 -12.21 -21.85
N ILE A 231 -4.30 -11.09 -21.43
CA ILE A 231 -4.78 -10.01 -22.29
C ILE A 231 -4.28 -8.61 -21.88
N ALA A 232 -3.49 -8.54 -20.80
CA ALA A 232 -3.18 -7.28 -20.13
C ALA A 232 -2.39 -6.30 -21.01
N ASP A 233 -1.41 -6.76 -21.78
CA ASP A 233 -0.59 -5.90 -22.64
C ASP A 233 -1.41 -5.21 -23.72
N LYS A 234 -2.38 -5.92 -24.30
CA LYS A 234 -3.30 -5.35 -25.28
C LYS A 234 -4.16 -4.27 -24.63
N LEU A 235 -4.72 -4.56 -23.45
CA LEU A 235 -5.56 -3.61 -22.72
C LEU A 235 -4.78 -2.38 -22.23
N LEU A 236 -3.50 -2.54 -21.89
CA LEU A 236 -2.64 -1.44 -21.50
C LEU A 236 -2.38 -0.49 -22.68
N LYS A 237 -2.04 -1.05 -23.86
CA LYS A 237 -1.87 -0.25 -25.09
C LYS A 237 -3.15 0.49 -25.46
N GLU A 238 -4.30 -0.18 -25.41
CA GLU A 238 -5.60 0.46 -25.66
C GLU A 238 -5.90 1.59 -24.66
N LEU A 239 -5.50 1.43 -23.40
CA LEU A 239 -5.67 2.46 -22.38
C LEU A 239 -4.76 3.65 -22.65
N GLU A 240 -3.50 3.42 -23.00
CA GLU A 240 -2.54 4.48 -23.32
C GLU A 240 -3.00 5.30 -24.52
N VAL A 241 -3.42 4.65 -25.62
CA VAL A 241 -3.98 5.33 -26.81
C VAL A 241 -5.15 6.22 -26.42
N ARG A 242 -6.12 5.68 -25.69
CA ARG A 242 -7.32 6.42 -25.27
C ARG A 242 -6.99 7.62 -24.37
N LEU A 243 -6.01 7.47 -23.48
CA LEU A 243 -5.57 8.56 -22.60
C LEU A 243 -4.73 9.61 -23.33
N HIS A 244 -4.06 9.25 -24.42
CA HIS A 244 -3.32 10.18 -25.28
C HIS A 244 -4.26 10.97 -26.20
N GLU A 245 -5.27 10.32 -26.78
CA GLU A 245 -6.33 10.97 -27.56
C GLU A 245 -7.08 12.01 -26.70
N ASP A 246 -7.43 11.66 -25.47
CA ASP A 246 -8.14 12.54 -24.53
C ASP A 246 -7.27 13.70 -23.98
N GLN A 247 -5.96 13.69 -24.19
CA GLN A 247 -5.03 14.77 -23.80
C GLN A 247 -4.75 15.77 -24.94
N SER A 248 -5.17 15.44 -26.16
CA SER A 248 -5.13 16.37 -27.30
C SER A 248 -6.23 17.42 -27.11
N PRO A 249 -5.92 18.71 -27.32
CA PRO A 249 -6.78 19.85 -26.98
C PRO A 249 -8.13 19.84 -27.71
#